data_AF-A0A2V6NAP5-F1
#
_entry.id   AF-A0A2V6NAP5-F1
#
_cell.length_a   1.000
_cell.length_b   1.000
_cell.length_c   1.000
_cell.angle_alpha   90.00
_cell.angle_beta   90.00
_cell.angle_gamma   90.00
#
_symmetry.space_group_name_H-M   'P 1'
#
loop_
_entity.id
_entity.type
_entity.pdbx_description
1 polymer ?
#
loop_
_entity_poly.entity_id
_entity_poly.type
_entity_poly.pdbx_seq_one_letter_code
_entity_poly.pdbx_strand_id
1 'polypeptide(L)'
;MSKSYFPADRAGRIDWYSNFAKEFPRAGKDLGFSETEITNAVNDSNYAVHILTTLGPDIDADPGHAANAVLSGQSSGDYVDLPAGASAPTPVRPGIDTRRQARVERIKAQAKFSADIGQKLKIDTGKFEAANYKAELGRARQTGNFVTIPFRKAGGGVSGINLYRQGKGDKSPQKVGFFFRTPAIDTAPGKGELKYTARAVTNGNEIGQASDAVSVTAS
;
A
#
# COMPACT_ATOMS: atom_id res chain seq x y z
N MET A 1 -4.84 14.41 5.81
CA MET A 1 -3.72 14.04 4.93
C MET A 1 -2.88 12.98 5.62
N SER A 2 -3.27 11.72 5.46
CA SER A 2 -2.45 10.56 5.84
C SER A 2 -1.10 10.64 5.11
N LYS A 3 -0.01 10.93 5.83
CA LYS A 3 1.36 10.92 5.26
C LYS A 3 1.73 9.48 4.95
N SER A 4 1.59 9.07 3.69
CA SER A 4 2.33 7.92 3.17
C SER A 4 3.81 8.24 3.32
N TYR A 5 4.60 7.34 3.91
CA TYR A 5 6.06 7.51 3.89
C TYR A 5 6.65 7.33 2.49
N PHE A 6 5.87 6.75 1.57
CA PHE A 6 6.24 6.73 0.16
C PHE A 6 5.76 8.01 -0.53
N PRO A 7 6.64 8.69 -1.26
CA PRO A 7 6.25 9.78 -2.14
C PRO A 7 5.25 9.30 -3.20
N ALA A 8 4.31 10.18 -3.54
CA ALA A 8 3.27 9.90 -4.53
C ALA A 8 3.66 10.36 -5.93
N ASP A 9 4.42 11.44 -6.03
CA ASP A 9 4.91 11.97 -7.30
C ASP A 9 6.07 11.13 -7.84
N ARG A 10 6.23 11.14 -9.17
CA ARG A 10 7.22 10.33 -9.88
C ARG A 10 8.65 10.60 -9.43
N ALA A 11 9.02 11.88 -9.28
CA ALA A 11 10.37 12.27 -8.88
C ALA A 11 10.71 11.76 -7.48
N GLY A 12 9.80 11.97 -6.52
CA GLY A 12 9.95 11.44 -5.17
C GLY A 12 10.05 9.91 -5.17
N ARG A 13 9.25 9.20 -5.97
CA ARG A 13 9.33 7.72 -6.07
C ARG A 13 10.71 7.26 -6.55
N ILE A 14 11.27 7.90 -7.56
CA ILE A 14 12.62 7.62 -8.06
C ILE A 14 13.67 7.85 -6.96
N ASP A 15 13.58 8.98 -6.25
CA ASP A 15 14.50 9.32 -5.16
C ASP A 15 14.42 8.34 -3.99
N TRP A 16 13.21 7.86 -3.69
CA TRP A 16 13.00 6.88 -2.63
C TRP A 16 13.61 5.53 -3.00
N TYR A 17 13.33 5.01 -4.19
CA TYR A 17 13.85 3.72 -4.64
C TYR A 17 15.37 3.73 -4.80
N SER A 18 15.93 4.80 -5.36
CA SER A 18 17.39 4.98 -5.47
C SER A 18 18.06 4.99 -4.09
N ASN A 19 17.48 5.71 -3.12
CA ASN A 19 17.98 5.72 -1.74
C ASN A 19 17.88 4.34 -1.09
N PHE A 20 16.74 3.66 -1.26
CA PHE A 20 16.50 2.36 -0.66
C PHE A 20 17.48 1.30 -1.21
N ALA A 21 17.71 1.28 -2.52
CA ALA A 21 18.70 0.39 -3.15
C ALA A 21 20.13 0.60 -2.60
N LYS A 22 20.48 1.84 -2.28
CA LYS A 22 21.80 2.21 -1.74
C LYS A 22 21.95 1.84 -0.26
N GLU A 23 20.96 2.17 0.57
CA GLU A 23 21.09 2.12 2.03
C GLU A 23 20.64 0.77 2.63
N PHE A 24 19.68 0.10 1.98
CA PHE A 24 19.11 -1.15 2.49
C PHE A 24 20.09 -2.33 2.57
N PRO A 25 21.10 -2.51 1.69
CA PRO A 25 22.03 -3.62 1.84
C PRO A 25 22.77 -3.65 3.18
N ARG A 26 23.18 -2.47 3.67
CA ARG A 26 23.82 -2.35 4.99
C ARG A 26 22.79 -2.48 6.11
N ALA A 27 21.73 -1.68 6.06
CA ALA A 27 20.71 -1.68 7.11
C ALA A 27 19.99 -3.04 7.25
N GLY A 28 19.67 -3.68 6.13
CA GLY A 28 19.04 -4.99 6.07
C GLY A 28 19.88 -6.08 6.72
N LYS A 29 21.20 -6.06 6.51
CA LYS A 29 22.13 -6.99 7.17
C LYS A 29 22.14 -6.79 8.69
N ASP A 30 22.19 -5.55 9.16
CA ASP A 30 22.14 -5.22 10.59
C ASP A 30 20.81 -5.63 11.25
N LEU A 31 19.73 -5.57 10.47
CA LEU A 31 18.37 -5.98 10.82
C LEU A 31 18.12 -7.49 10.70
N GLY A 32 19.09 -8.28 10.20
CA GLY A 32 18.98 -9.74 10.09
C GLY A 32 18.28 -10.27 8.85
N PHE A 33 18.10 -9.46 7.79
CA PHE A 33 17.62 -9.96 6.51
C PHE A 33 18.70 -10.81 5.81
N SER A 34 18.26 -11.86 5.12
CA SER A 34 19.16 -12.69 4.32
C SER A 34 19.70 -11.94 3.09
N GLU A 35 20.84 -12.39 2.57
CA GLU A 35 21.44 -11.83 1.34
C GLU A 35 20.48 -11.92 0.14
N THR A 36 19.74 -13.03 0.03
CA THR A 36 18.70 -13.20 -1.00
C THR A 36 17.59 -12.16 -0.86
N GLU A 37 17.11 -11.89 0.36
CA GLU A 37 16.08 -10.86 0.58
C GLU A 37 16.58 -9.45 0.26
N ILE A 38 17.85 -9.17 0.58
CA ILE A 38 18.51 -7.90 0.26
C ILE A 38 18.65 -7.74 -1.25
N THR A 39 19.16 -8.75 -1.96
CA THR A 39 19.34 -8.73 -3.42
C THR A 39 18.01 -8.54 -4.14
N ASN A 40 16.96 -9.27 -3.72
CA ASN A 40 15.61 -9.09 -4.28
C ASN A 40 15.08 -7.66 -4.06
N ALA A 41 15.40 -7.06 -2.91
CA ALA A 41 15.00 -5.70 -2.61
C ALA A 41 15.70 -4.64 -3.46
N VAL A 42 16.98 -4.85 -3.75
CA VAL A 42 17.77 -4.00 -4.63
C VAL A 42 17.28 -4.13 -6.07
N ASN A 43 17.02 -5.34 -6.54
CA ASN A 43 16.49 -5.59 -7.89
C ASN A 43 15.11 -4.92 -8.07
N ASP A 44 14.21 -5.08 -7.10
CA ASP A 44 12.92 -4.38 -7.07
C ASP A 44 13.09 -2.87 -7.22
N SER A 45 14.02 -2.28 -6.45
CA SER A 45 14.22 -0.83 -6.41
C SER A 45 14.83 -0.31 -7.71
N ASN A 46 15.86 -0.99 -8.22
CA ASN A 46 16.52 -0.61 -9.47
C ASN A 46 15.57 -0.72 -10.66
N TYR A 47 14.76 -1.78 -10.73
CA TYR A 47 13.80 -1.95 -11.80
C TYR A 47 12.66 -0.92 -11.72
N ALA A 48 12.21 -0.57 -10.51
CA ALA A 48 11.24 0.52 -10.33
C ALA A 48 11.80 1.88 -10.79
N VAL A 49 13.05 2.20 -10.45
CA VAL A 49 13.72 3.43 -10.95
C VAL A 49 13.78 3.42 -12.47
N HIS A 50 14.17 2.30 -13.07
CA HIS A 50 14.22 2.16 -14.52
C HIS A 50 12.85 2.44 -15.15
N ILE A 51 11.79 1.74 -14.73
CA ILE A 51 10.42 1.92 -15.24
C ILE A 51 9.95 3.37 -15.07
N LEU A 52 10.12 3.96 -13.89
CA LEU A 52 9.67 5.32 -13.61
C LEU A 52 10.44 6.37 -14.44
N THR A 53 11.69 6.09 -14.81
CA THR A 53 12.52 6.98 -15.61
C THR A 53 12.21 6.86 -17.11
N THR A 54 12.07 5.63 -17.61
CA THR A 54 11.96 5.36 -19.05
C THR A 54 10.52 5.32 -19.54
N LEU A 55 9.60 4.75 -18.76
CA LEU A 55 8.19 4.55 -19.11
C LEU A 55 7.26 5.42 -18.26
N GLY A 56 7.80 6.20 -17.33
CA GLY A 56 7.05 7.08 -16.44
C GLY A 56 6.09 8.03 -17.17
N PRO A 57 6.52 8.76 -18.22
CA PRO A 57 5.62 9.63 -18.99
C PRO A 57 4.43 8.88 -19.60
N ASP A 58 4.67 7.66 -20.11
CA ASP A 58 3.63 6.84 -20.73
C ASP A 58 2.64 6.31 -19.69
N ILE A 59 3.12 5.92 -18.51
CA ILE A 59 2.28 5.51 -17.37
C ILE A 59 1.44 6.69 -16.85
N ASP A 60 2.01 7.90 -16.80
CA ASP A 60 1.29 9.09 -16.36
C ASP A 60 0.17 9.49 -17.34
N ALA A 61 0.38 9.25 -18.64
CA ALA A 61 -0.61 9.46 -19.69
C ALA A 61 -1.68 8.35 -19.74
N ASP A 62 -1.28 7.09 -19.47
CA ASP A 62 -2.16 5.92 -19.43
C ASP A 62 -1.89 5.05 -18.19
N PRO A 63 -2.70 5.18 -17.13
CA PRO A 63 -2.60 4.33 -15.94
C PRO A 63 -2.84 2.83 -16.21
N GLY A 64 -3.41 2.46 -17.37
CA GLY A 64 -3.58 1.08 -17.84
C GLY A 64 -2.32 0.47 -18.46
N HIS A 65 -1.25 1.24 -18.63
CA HIS A 65 0.00 0.80 -19.24
C HIS A 65 0.59 -0.43 -18.52
N ALA A 66 1.06 -1.42 -19.27
CA ALA A 66 1.52 -2.71 -18.73
C ALA A 66 2.66 -2.56 -17.69
N ALA A 67 3.53 -1.56 -17.86
CA ALA A 67 4.59 -1.25 -16.90
C ALA A 67 4.06 -0.81 -15.52
N ASN A 68 2.86 -0.23 -15.47
CA ASN A 68 2.21 0.10 -14.20
C ASN A 68 1.85 -1.18 -13.42
N ALA A 69 1.48 -2.27 -14.11
CA ALA A 69 1.26 -3.57 -13.45
C ALA A 69 2.54 -4.08 -12.78
N VAL A 70 3.73 -3.79 -13.33
CA VAL A 70 4.99 -4.16 -12.68
C VAL A 70 5.18 -3.39 -11.36
N LEU A 71 4.86 -2.10 -11.35
CA LEU A 71 4.94 -1.26 -10.15
C LEU A 71 3.86 -1.62 -9.12
N SER A 72 2.58 -1.56 -9.49
CA SER A 72 1.44 -1.60 -8.57
C SER A 72 0.65 -2.91 -8.57
N GLY A 73 1.00 -3.88 -9.42
CA GLY A 73 0.28 -5.14 -9.57
C GLY A 73 0.33 -6.05 -8.34
N GLN A 74 -0.28 -7.23 -8.47
CA GLN A 74 -0.16 -8.28 -7.46
C GLN A 74 1.28 -8.80 -7.44
N SER A 75 1.77 -9.21 -6.26
CA SER A 75 3.11 -9.82 -6.13
C SER A 75 3.10 -11.28 -6.57
N SER A 76 2.49 -11.56 -7.72
CA SER A 76 2.26 -12.87 -8.32
C SER A 76 2.00 -12.70 -9.81
N GLY A 77 2.41 -13.68 -10.61
CA GLY A 77 2.23 -13.67 -12.07
C GLY A 77 3.54 -13.77 -12.84
N ASP A 78 3.41 -13.88 -14.16
CA ASP A 78 4.52 -13.94 -15.09
C ASP A 78 5.24 -12.58 -15.20
N TYR A 79 6.47 -12.63 -15.70
CA TYR A 79 7.19 -11.40 -16.03
C TYR A 79 6.42 -10.64 -17.11
N VAL A 80 6.32 -9.33 -16.95
CA VAL A 80 5.80 -8.45 -18.00
C VAL A 80 6.95 -8.17 -18.94
N ASP A 81 6.76 -8.48 -20.21
CA ASP A 81 7.73 -8.10 -21.24
C ASP A 81 7.66 -6.58 -21.43
N LEU A 82 8.73 -5.90 -21.01
CA LEU A 82 8.87 -4.45 -21.13
C LEU A 82 10.03 -4.16 -22.08
N PRO A 83 9.95 -3.08 -22.87
CA PRO A 83 11.05 -2.69 -23.76
C PRO A 83 12.37 -2.58 -22.99
N ALA A 84 13.31 -3.48 -23.28
CA ALA A 84 14.61 -3.52 -22.61
C ALA A 84 15.66 -2.77 -23.44
N GLY A 85 16.19 -1.66 -22.89
CA GLY A 85 17.42 -1.06 -23.40
C GLY A 85 18.65 -1.87 -22.99
N ALA A 86 19.79 -1.64 -23.65
CA ALA A 86 21.05 -2.37 -23.41
C ALA A 86 21.60 -2.30 -21.96
N SER A 87 21.06 -1.42 -21.12
CA SER A 87 21.41 -1.25 -19.70
C SER A 87 20.24 -1.50 -18.74
N ALA A 88 19.19 -2.21 -19.19
CA ALA A 88 18.04 -2.51 -18.34
C ALA A 88 18.46 -3.37 -17.13
N PRO A 89 18.05 -3.02 -15.89
CA PRO A 89 18.26 -3.86 -14.73
C PRO A 89 17.55 -5.22 -14.88
N THR A 90 17.93 -6.20 -14.07
CA THR A 90 17.27 -7.51 -14.02
C THR A 90 15.75 -7.34 -13.86
N PRO A 91 14.93 -7.87 -14.80
CA PRO A 91 13.49 -7.81 -14.69
C PRO A 91 13.00 -8.47 -13.40
N VAL A 92 11.99 -7.88 -12.77
CA VAL A 92 11.35 -8.46 -11.58
C VAL A 92 9.88 -8.71 -11.84
N ARG A 93 9.30 -9.62 -11.04
CA ARG A 93 7.87 -9.93 -11.11
C ARG A 93 7.01 -8.71 -10.75
N PRO A 94 5.77 -8.65 -11.25
CA PRO A 94 4.83 -7.60 -10.87
C PRO A 94 4.67 -7.39 -9.37
N GLY A 95 4.24 -6.19 -8.98
CA GLY A 95 3.92 -5.82 -7.60
C GLY A 95 5.09 -5.35 -6.75
N ILE A 96 6.00 -4.56 -7.33
CA ILE A 96 7.12 -3.94 -6.60
C ILE A 96 6.63 -3.12 -5.40
N ASP A 97 5.62 -2.26 -5.58
CA ASP A 97 5.08 -1.41 -4.52
C ASP A 97 4.46 -2.25 -3.37
N THR A 98 3.89 -3.41 -3.71
CA THR A 98 3.36 -4.38 -2.73
C THR A 98 4.50 -4.96 -1.89
N ARG A 99 5.56 -5.47 -2.53
CA ARG A 99 6.71 -6.04 -1.82
C ARG A 99 7.43 -4.98 -1.00
N ARG A 100 7.55 -3.77 -1.53
CA ARG A 100 8.10 -2.59 -0.83
C ARG A 100 7.36 -2.33 0.48
N GLN A 101 6.03 -2.19 0.44
CA GLN A 101 5.21 -1.98 1.64
C GLN A 101 5.43 -3.09 2.68
N ALA A 102 5.32 -4.37 2.27
CA ALA A 102 5.49 -5.50 3.18
C ALA A 102 6.91 -5.53 3.79
N ARG A 103 7.93 -5.17 3.01
CA ARG A 103 9.31 -5.08 3.48
C ARG A 103 9.49 -3.99 4.52
N VAL A 104 8.91 -2.80 4.30
CA VAL A 104 8.98 -1.70 5.28
C VAL A 104 8.28 -2.07 6.59
N GLU A 105 7.13 -2.75 6.53
CA GLU A 105 6.46 -3.28 7.72
C GLU A 105 7.36 -4.29 8.46
N ARG A 106 8.01 -5.22 7.73
CA ARG A 106 8.95 -6.19 8.32
C ARG A 106 10.19 -5.52 8.92
N ILE A 107 10.72 -4.45 8.30
CA ILE A 107 11.84 -3.67 8.82
C ILE A 107 11.46 -3.03 10.16
N LYS A 108 10.30 -2.36 10.22
CA LYS A 108 9.81 -1.70 11.44
C LYS A 108 9.48 -2.67 12.56
N ALA A 109 9.11 -3.90 12.23
CA ALA A 109 8.84 -4.95 13.20
C ALA A 109 10.11 -5.55 13.83
N GLN A 110 11.32 -5.28 13.30
CA GLN A 110 12.55 -5.79 13.88
C GLN A 110 12.87 -5.10 15.21
N ALA A 111 13.29 -5.88 16.20
CA ALA A 111 13.69 -5.34 17.51
C ALA A 111 14.86 -4.33 17.42
N LYS A 112 15.71 -4.46 16.39
CA LYS A 112 16.85 -3.56 16.15
C LYS A 112 16.49 -2.31 15.34
N PHE A 113 15.23 -2.12 14.93
CA PHE A 113 14.83 -0.94 14.20
C PHE A 113 14.92 0.31 15.08
N SER A 114 15.47 1.39 14.52
CA SER A 114 15.62 2.68 15.19
C SER A 114 15.19 3.83 14.28
N ALA A 115 14.95 5.01 14.86
CA ALA A 115 14.67 6.23 14.10
C ALA A 115 15.77 6.53 13.07
N ASP A 116 17.05 6.33 13.43
CA ASP A 116 18.18 6.51 12.52
C ASP A 116 18.13 5.57 11.31
N ILE A 117 17.77 4.31 11.52
CA ILE A 117 17.55 3.34 10.41
C ILE A 117 16.37 3.79 9.56
N GLY A 118 15.29 4.23 10.19
CA GLY A 118 14.11 4.74 9.52
C GLY A 118 14.40 5.98 8.65
N GLN A 119 15.20 6.92 9.16
CA GLN A 119 15.62 8.12 8.44
C GLN A 119 16.56 7.80 7.28
N LYS A 120 17.57 6.93 7.50
CA LYS A 120 18.47 6.46 6.43
C LYS A 120 17.72 5.81 5.28
N LEU A 121 16.73 4.98 5.60
CA LEU A 121 15.91 4.28 4.61
C LEU A 121 14.78 5.14 4.04
N LYS A 122 14.59 6.39 4.50
CA LYS A 122 13.43 7.25 4.16
C LYS A 122 12.08 6.55 4.39
N ILE A 123 11.96 5.78 5.46
CA ILE A 123 10.73 5.07 5.87
C ILE A 123 10.18 5.56 7.21
N ASP A 124 10.88 6.51 7.83
CA ASP A 124 10.37 7.27 8.96
C ASP A 124 9.81 8.61 8.47
N THR A 125 8.54 8.87 8.76
CA THR A 125 7.88 10.14 8.43
C THR A 125 7.22 10.71 9.68
N GLY A 126 8.04 10.92 10.69
CA GLY A 126 7.59 11.42 11.99
C GLY A 126 6.74 10.40 12.75
N LYS A 127 6.50 10.70 14.01
CA LYS A 127 5.73 9.85 14.92
C LYS A 127 4.35 9.59 14.33
N PHE A 128 4.13 8.35 13.91
CA PHE A 128 2.80 7.88 13.54
C PHE A 128 1.95 7.86 14.81
N GLU A 129 1.09 8.86 14.97
CA GLU A 129 0.18 8.98 16.11
C GLU A 129 -1.00 8.02 15.93
N ALA A 130 -0.78 6.74 16.24
CA ALA A 130 -1.76 5.68 16.07
C ALA A 130 -3.11 5.99 16.74
N ALA A 131 -3.09 6.68 17.89
CA ALA A 131 -4.29 7.07 18.64
C ALA A 131 -5.18 8.10 17.90
N ASN A 132 -4.59 8.93 17.05
CA ASN A 132 -5.30 10.00 16.32
C ASN A 132 -5.51 9.64 14.84
N TYR A 133 -5.03 8.49 14.40
CA TYR A 133 -5.14 8.08 13.00
C TYR A 133 -6.58 7.78 12.61
N LYS A 134 -6.97 8.22 11.42
CA LYS A 134 -8.29 8.00 10.83
C LYS A 134 -8.12 7.47 9.41
N ALA A 135 -8.69 6.30 9.12
CA ALA A 135 -8.69 5.77 7.76
C ALA A 135 -9.56 6.65 6.84
N GLU A 136 -9.14 6.84 5.60
CA GLU A 136 -9.87 7.64 4.61
C GLU A 136 -10.62 6.68 3.68
N LEU A 137 -11.96 6.70 3.74
CA LEU A 137 -12.81 5.99 2.81
C LEU A 137 -13.11 6.87 1.59
N GLY A 138 -13.01 6.28 0.41
CA GLY A 138 -13.49 6.85 -0.84
C GLY A 138 -14.98 6.60 -1.03
N ARG A 139 -15.54 7.16 -2.11
CA ARG A 139 -16.96 7.03 -2.43
C ARG A 139 -17.35 5.56 -2.59
N ALA A 140 -18.30 5.08 -1.77
CA ALA A 140 -18.91 3.77 -1.90
C ALA A 140 -19.74 3.68 -3.20
N ARG A 141 -19.67 2.53 -3.89
CA ARG A 141 -20.39 2.29 -5.14
C ARG A 141 -20.99 0.89 -5.15
N GLN A 142 -22.24 0.77 -5.58
CA GLN A 142 -22.80 -0.54 -5.94
C GLN A 142 -22.17 -0.99 -7.27
N THR A 143 -21.72 -2.24 -7.33
CA THR A 143 -21.14 -2.88 -8.50
C THR A 143 -21.72 -4.28 -8.60
N GLY A 144 -22.77 -4.44 -9.41
CA GLY A 144 -23.61 -5.64 -9.40
C GLY A 144 -24.24 -5.85 -8.01
N ASN A 145 -24.04 -7.05 -7.45
CA ASN A 145 -24.56 -7.43 -6.13
C ASN A 145 -23.65 -7.03 -4.97
N PHE A 146 -22.57 -6.31 -5.24
CA PHE A 146 -21.56 -5.94 -4.26
C PHE A 146 -21.52 -4.44 -4.02
N VAL A 147 -21.00 -4.03 -2.87
CA VAL A 147 -20.59 -2.65 -2.65
C VAL A 147 -19.07 -2.59 -2.56
N THR A 148 -18.47 -1.73 -3.38
CA THR A 148 -17.04 -1.45 -3.36
C THR A 148 -16.77 -0.10 -2.71
N ILE A 149 -15.81 -0.06 -1.78
CA ILE A 149 -15.38 1.15 -1.10
C ILE A 149 -13.86 1.27 -1.24
N PRO A 150 -13.36 2.17 -2.09
CA PRO A 150 -11.94 2.50 -2.11
C PRO A 150 -11.50 3.03 -0.76
N PHE A 151 -10.27 2.80 -0.34
CA PHE A 151 -9.73 3.42 0.87
C PHE A 151 -8.25 3.72 0.76
N ARG A 152 -7.79 4.67 1.57
CA ARG A 152 -6.38 4.98 1.75
C ARG A 152 -5.96 4.66 3.18
N LYS A 153 -4.76 4.11 3.31
CA LYS A 153 -4.12 3.85 4.61
C LYS A 153 -2.77 4.56 4.69
N ALA A 154 -2.34 4.92 5.89
CA ALA A 154 -0.97 5.33 6.10
C ALA A 154 -0.07 4.15 5.70
N GLY A 155 0.74 4.36 4.66
CA GLY A 155 1.80 3.42 4.29
C GLY A 155 2.52 2.99 5.55
N GLY A 156 2.75 1.67 5.69
CA GLY A 156 3.33 0.87 6.80
C GLY A 156 3.30 1.38 8.25
N GLY A 157 2.40 2.27 8.60
CA GLY A 157 1.91 2.48 9.97
C GLY A 157 0.59 1.75 10.21
N VAL A 158 -0.07 1.28 9.14
CA VAL A 158 -1.37 0.60 9.17
C VAL A 158 -1.32 -0.61 8.23
N SER A 159 -1.61 -1.80 8.77
CA SER A 159 -1.70 -3.04 8.00
C SER A 159 -2.92 -3.04 7.08
N GLY A 160 -4.07 -2.56 7.55
CA GLY A 160 -5.30 -2.50 6.75
C GLY A 160 -6.44 -1.83 7.49
N ILE A 161 -7.67 -2.09 7.05
CA ILE A 161 -8.87 -1.61 7.73
C ILE A 161 -9.79 -2.76 8.10
N ASN A 162 -10.47 -2.67 9.24
CA ASN A 162 -11.72 -3.37 9.44
C ASN A 162 -12.86 -2.48 8.92
N LEU A 163 -13.62 -2.98 7.95
CA LEU A 163 -14.79 -2.30 7.41
C LEU A 163 -16.03 -2.71 8.21
N TYR A 164 -16.87 -1.74 8.51
CA TYR A 164 -18.14 -1.91 9.20
C TYR A 164 -19.28 -1.34 8.35
N ARG A 165 -20.40 -2.05 8.29
CA ARG A 165 -21.64 -1.65 7.63
C ARG A 165 -22.72 -1.43 8.68
N GLN A 166 -23.54 -0.40 8.48
CA GLN A 166 -24.76 -0.19 9.24
C GLN A 166 -25.89 0.18 8.27
N GLY A 167 -26.90 -0.68 8.18
CA GLY A 167 -28.14 -0.41 7.46
C GLY A 167 -29.15 0.35 8.32
N LYS A 168 -30.23 0.81 7.67
CA LYS A 168 -31.34 1.46 8.37
C LYS A 168 -32.03 0.48 9.33
N GLY A 169 -32.02 0.81 10.62
CA GLY A 169 -32.62 0.00 11.69
C GLY A 169 -31.62 -0.87 12.46
N ASP A 170 -30.36 -0.96 12.00
CA ASP A 170 -29.31 -1.65 12.73
C ASP A 170 -28.96 -0.89 14.02
N LYS A 171 -29.00 -1.60 15.15
CA LYS A 171 -28.65 -1.05 16.47
C LYS A 171 -27.15 -0.75 16.60
N SER A 172 -26.31 -1.43 15.81
CA SER A 172 -24.86 -1.25 15.81
C SER A 172 -24.25 -1.61 14.45
N PRO A 173 -23.10 -1.02 14.08
CA PRO A 173 -22.37 -1.41 12.88
C PRO A 173 -21.89 -2.87 12.95
N GLN A 174 -22.14 -3.63 11.88
CA GLN A 174 -21.67 -4.99 11.70
C GLN A 174 -20.33 -5.00 10.97
N LYS A 175 -19.39 -5.81 11.44
CA LYS A 175 -18.10 -5.97 10.75
C LYS A 175 -18.31 -6.73 9.44
N VAL A 176 -17.94 -6.10 8.33
CA VAL A 176 -17.94 -6.71 7.00
C VAL A 176 -16.71 -7.60 6.85
N GLY A 177 -15.53 -7.09 7.25
CA GLY A 177 -14.29 -7.84 7.11
C GLY A 177 -13.05 -7.00 7.35
N PHE A 178 -11.89 -7.65 7.33
CA PHE A 178 -10.59 -7.01 7.29
C PHE A 178 -10.10 -6.91 5.85
N PHE A 179 -9.65 -5.72 5.45
CA PHE A 179 -9.16 -5.45 4.11
C PHE A 179 -7.76 -4.86 4.18
N PHE A 180 -6.80 -5.63 3.65
CA PHE A 180 -5.41 -5.17 3.51
C PHE A 180 -5.26 -4.20 2.33
N ARG A 181 -6.12 -4.27 1.30
CA ARG A 181 -6.01 -3.50 0.05
C ARG A 181 -7.34 -2.89 -0.35
N THR A 182 -7.24 -1.77 -1.07
CA THR A 182 -8.37 -1.10 -1.72
C THR A 182 -8.73 -1.80 -3.04
N PRO A 183 -10.03 -1.86 -3.43
CA PRO A 183 -11.19 -1.47 -2.63
C PRO A 183 -11.53 -2.54 -1.58
N ALA A 184 -12.14 -2.11 -0.48
CA ALA A 184 -12.88 -3.02 0.39
C ALA A 184 -14.19 -3.42 -0.31
N ILE A 185 -14.59 -4.68 -0.19
CA ILE A 185 -15.74 -5.24 -0.91
C ILE A 185 -16.70 -5.86 0.10
N ASP A 186 -17.91 -5.31 0.18
CA ASP A 186 -19.02 -5.97 0.83
C ASP A 186 -19.74 -6.85 -0.18
N THR A 187 -19.63 -8.16 0.00
CA THR A 187 -20.23 -9.15 -0.90
C THR A 187 -21.69 -9.47 -0.59
N ALA A 188 -22.20 -8.99 0.55
CA ALA A 188 -23.56 -9.23 1.02
C ALA A 188 -24.15 -7.95 1.65
N PRO A 189 -24.21 -6.83 0.90
CA PRO A 189 -24.57 -5.52 1.45
C PRO A 189 -26.01 -5.43 1.97
N GLY A 190 -26.88 -6.36 1.57
CA GLY A 190 -28.33 -6.21 1.77
C GLY A 190 -28.90 -5.13 0.84
N LYS A 191 -30.11 -4.66 1.13
CA LYS A 191 -30.82 -3.64 0.34
C LYS A 191 -31.07 -2.39 1.16
N GLY A 192 -31.22 -1.26 0.47
CA GLY A 192 -31.53 0.03 1.07
C GLY A 192 -30.30 0.89 1.30
N GLU A 193 -30.47 1.95 2.10
CA GLU A 193 -29.38 2.87 2.42
C GLU A 193 -28.44 2.23 3.45
N LEU A 194 -27.17 2.16 3.08
CA LEU A 194 -26.10 1.55 3.87
C LEU A 194 -25.03 2.59 4.16
N LYS A 195 -24.61 2.63 5.42
CA LYS A 195 -23.53 3.48 5.91
C LYS A 195 -22.31 2.63 6.24
N TYR A 196 -21.15 3.02 5.73
CA TYR A 196 -19.88 2.32 5.95
C TYR A 196 -18.91 3.19 6.74
N THR A 197 -18.25 2.57 7.72
CA THR A 197 -17.14 3.16 8.47
C THR A 197 -15.99 2.17 8.54
N ALA A 198 -14.79 2.66 8.82
CA ALA A 198 -13.60 1.83 8.91
C ALA A 198 -12.77 2.14 10.15
N ARG A 199 -12.15 1.10 10.69
CA ARG A 199 -11.15 1.18 11.76
C ARG A 199 -9.80 0.73 11.21
N ALA A 200 -8.77 1.52 11.42
CA ALA A 200 -7.43 1.16 11.00
C ALA A 200 -6.90 0.01 11.86
N VAL A 201 -6.11 -0.89 11.28
CA VAL A 201 -5.57 -2.06 11.98
C VAL A 201 -4.05 -2.09 11.87
N THR A 202 -3.38 -2.33 12.99
CA THR A 202 -1.92 -2.55 13.07
C THR A 202 -1.65 -3.74 13.98
N ASN A 203 -0.82 -4.68 13.52
CA ASN A 203 -0.50 -5.91 14.29
C ASN A 203 -1.75 -6.65 14.80
N GLY A 204 -2.81 -6.70 13.97
CA GLY A 204 -4.08 -7.35 14.31
C GLY A 204 -5.01 -6.54 15.21
N ASN A 205 -4.57 -5.40 15.76
CA ASN A 205 -5.37 -4.56 16.65
C ASN A 205 -5.93 -3.34 15.95
N GLU A 206 -7.18 -2.99 16.24
CA GLU A 206 -7.73 -1.70 15.81
C GLU A 206 -7.05 -0.54 16.53
N ILE A 207 -6.78 0.52 15.78
CA ILE A 207 -6.15 1.73 16.29
C ILE A 207 -6.93 2.97 15.85
N GLY A 208 -6.74 4.04 16.60
CA GLY A 208 -7.19 5.36 16.23
C GLY A 208 -8.71 5.53 16.23
N GLN A 209 -9.17 6.43 15.37
CA GLN A 209 -10.56 6.84 15.26
C GLN A 209 -11.26 6.10 14.12
N ALA A 210 -12.59 6.02 14.21
CA ALA A 210 -13.39 5.55 13.09
C ALA A 210 -13.27 6.56 11.93
N SER A 211 -13.25 6.05 10.70
CA SER A 211 -13.29 6.88 9.49
C SER A 211 -14.54 7.76 9.45
N ASP A 212 -14.53 8.75 8.56
CA ASP A 212 -15.78 9.36 8.15
C ASP A 212 -16.64 8.30 7.48
N ALA A 213 -17.94 8.46 7.67
CA ALA A 213 -18.88 7.53 7.09
C ALA A 213 -19.11 7.84 5.61
N VAL A 214 -19.22 6.80 4.80
CA VAL A 214 -19.65 6.91 3.41
C VAL A 214 -20.92 6.10 3.22
N SER A 215 -21.86 6.64 2.45
CA SER A 215 -23.15 6.00 2.23
C SER A 215 -23.33 5.57 0.78
N VAL A 216 -24.13 4.52 0.58
CA VAL A 216 -24.60 4.06 -0.73
C VAL A 216 -25.97 3.44 -0.58
N THR A 217 -26.80 3.57 -1.60
CA THR A 217 -28.08 2.85 -1.69
C THR A 217 -27.84 1.57 -2.47
N ALA A 218 -28.03 0.41 -1.83
CA ALA A 218 -27.95 -0.90 -2.45
C ALA A 218 -29.33 -1.36 -2.92
N SER A 219 -29.38 -1.92 -4.13
CA SER A 219 -30.61 -2.37 -4.82
C SER A 219 -30.83 -3.89 -4.70
#